data_AF-A0A6A6CPG4-F1
#
_entry.id   AF-A0A6A6CPG4-F1
#
_cell.length_a   1.000
_cell.length_b   1.000
_cell.length_c   1.000
_cell.angle_alpha   90.00
_cell.angle_beta   90.00
_cell.angle_gamma   90.00
#
_symmetry.space_group_name_H-M   'P 1'
#
loop_
_entity.id
_entity.type
_entity.pdbx_description
1 polymer ?
#
loop_
_entity_poly.entity_id
_entity_poly.type
_entity_poly.pdbx_seq_one_letter_code
_entity_poly.pdbx_strand_id
1 'polypeptide(L)'
;MSELTQTPSAPLLFTLPPLVQSRTFYSTTEPNTCTLIGDADIYGPGVRVSFYISFVAGVLAMEWHLPEELEKVRRAVVVISLAVTINTIVSTVQGSFAVLEWYIVFLMTVVLSLPIFVFPWRHNDTSIVKGVYALTIAIVFAVQPWIYFILPDQGARQGFFSVIGCILALFLILRFAWATIVDSGILKKLLDRKDHAALVEHLGRETQNTRAKQVIDLVKLAAFALVGIGSIVFVEEVIRINRIDLSEAPLDRSSQLIPLLVALFNLLPILWGLVKARLVEKEDPEIGL
;
A
#
# COMPACT_ATOMS: atom_id res chain seq x y z
N MET A 1 -15.09 -29.81 63.85
CA MET A 1 -14.84 -30.44 62.54
C MET A 1 -15.33 -29.46 61.49
N SER A 2 -14.41 -28.65 60.96
CA SER A 2 -14.70 -27.63 59.95
C SER A 2 -13.96 -28.05 58.70
N GLU A 3 -14.70 -28.55 57.71
CA GLU A 3 -14.16 -28.91 56.40
C GLU A 3 -13.81 -27.63 55.65
N LEU A 4 -12.50 -27.41 55.49
CA LEU A 4 -11.94 -26.44 54.54
C LEU A 4 -12.25 -26.92 53.13
N THR A 5 -13.22 -26.30 52.48
CA THR A 5 -13.55 -26.52 51.08
C THR A 5 -12.44 -25.94 50.22
N GLN A 6 -11.56 -26.80 49.74
CA GLN A 6 -10.43 -26.47 48.88
C GLN A 6 -10.97 -26.12 47.49
N THR A 7 -10.99 -24.82 47.15
CA THR A 7 -11.38 -24.35 45.82
C THR A 7 -10.37 -24.84 44.78
N PRO A 8 -10.82 -25.49 43.69
CA PRO A 8 -9.93 -25.96 42.64
C PRO A 8 -9.22 -24.77 42.01
N SER A 9 -7.89 -24.83 41.99
CA SER A 9 -7.04 -23.90 41.25
C SER A 9 -7.48 -23.87 39.79
N ALA A 10 -8.08 -22.77 39.36
CA ALA A 10 -8.47 -22.56 37.97
C ALA A 10 -7.23 -22.75 37.08
N PRO A 11 -7.33 -23.52 35.98
CA PRO A 11 -6.23 -23.64 35.04
C PRO A 11 -5.85 -22.24 34.57
N LEU A 12 -4.55 -21.99 34.43
CA LEU A 12 -3.95 -20.83 33.78
C LEU A 12 -4.49 -20.73 32.34
N LEU A 13 -5.73 -20.27 32.20
CA LEU A 13 -6.27 -19.78 30.95
C LEU A 13 -5.39 -18.58 30.64
N PHE A 14 -4.64 -18.66 29.53
CA PHE A 14 -3.97 -17.50 28.96
C PHE A 14 -5.04 -16.42 28.77
N THR A 15 -5.15 -15.52 29.74
CA THR A 15 -5.87 -14.27 29.56
C THR A 15 -5.01 -13.51 28.57
N LEU A 16 -5.35 -13.67 27.29
CA LEU A 16 -4.87 -12.75 26.28
C LEU A 16 -5.09 -11.35 26.85
N PRO A 17 -4.05 -10.49 26.86
CA PRO A 17 -4.23 -9.12 27.31
C PRO A 17 -5.49 -8.57 26.63
N PRO A 18 -6.34 -7.81 27.36
CA PRO A 18 -7.57 -7.30 26.78
C PRO A 18 -7.19 -6.65 25.45
N LEU A 19 -7.68 -7.23 24.36
CA LEU A 19 -7.47 -6.70 23.02
C LEU A 19 -7.85 -5.23 23.13
N VAL A 20 -6.87 -4.36 22.90
CA VAL A 20 -7.08 -2.91 22.96
C VAL A 20 -8.30 -2.66 22.08
N GLN A 21 -9.40 -2.23 22.71
CA GLN A 21 -10.66 -1.96 22.01
C GLN A 21 -10.48 -0.64 21.25
N SER A 22 -9.67 -0.68 20.20
CA SER A 22 -9.74 0.31 19.15
C SER A 22 -11.06 0.05 18.44
N ARG A 23 -12.00 0.98 18.60
CA ARG A 23 -13.30 0.89 17.93
C ARG A 23 -13.55 2.17 17.18
N THR A 24 -14.09 2.03 15.98
CA THR A 24 -14.61 3.17 15.24
C THR A 24 -15.98 3.53 15.78
N PHE A 25 -16.10 4.73 16.34
CA PHE A 25 -17.37 5.26 16.85
C PHE A 25 -17.47 6.76 16.63
N TYR A 26 -18.69 7.26 16.63
CA TYR A 26 -18.92 8.71 16.60
C TYR A 26 -18.64 9.30 17.98
N SER A 27 -17.94 10.43 18.00
CA SER A 27 -17.65 11.12 19.25
C SER A 27 -18.95 11.48 20.00
N THR A 28 -19.05 11.07 21.26
CA THR A 28 -20.18 11.36 22.13
C THR A 28 -20.05 12.70 22.84
N THR A 29 -18.85 13.27 22.89
CA THR A 29 -18.58 14.55 23.58
C THR A 29 -19.15 15.74 22.82
N GLU A 30 -19.30 15.62 21.50
CA GLU A 30 -19.81 16.69 20.63
C GLU A 30 -20.83 16.12 19.63
N PRO A 31 -22.09 15.87 20.03
CA PRO A 31 -23.08 15.21 19.17
C PRO A 31 -23.40 15.98 17.87
N ASN A 32 -23.04 17.27 17.83
CA ASN A 32 -23.23 18.15 16.69
C ASN A 32 -22.04 18.16 15.72
N THR A 33 -20.85 17.73 16.15
CA THR A 33 -19.69 17.58 15.26
C THR A 33 -19.71 16.14 14.77
N CYS A 34 -19.86 15.94 13.46
CA CYS A 34 -19.87 14.61 12.85
C CYS A 34 -18.45 14.00 12.85
N THR A 35 -17.79 13.96 14.00
CA THR A 35 -16.41 13.51 14.16
C THR A 35 -16.42 12.00 14.36
N LEU A 36 -15.75 11.30 13.45
CA LEU A 36 -15.56 9.85 13.51
C LEU A 36 -14.23 9.58 14.20
N ILE A 37 -14.23 8.87 15.33
CA ILE A 37 -12.99 8.39 15.95
C ILE A 37 -12.60 7.12 15.22
N GLY A 38 -11.45 7.12 14.56
CA GLY A 38 -11.00 6.05 13.67
C GLY A 38 -10.10 5.03 14.35
N ASP A 39 -10.04 3.80 13.80
CA ASP A 39 -9.10 2.77 14.26
C ASP A 39 -7.67 3.08 13.79
N ALA A 40 -6.92 3.75 14.67
CA ALA A 40 -5.55 4.10 14.36
C ALA A 40 -4.61 2.91 14.24
N ASP A 41 -4.89 1.75 14.84
CA ASP A 41 -4.01 0.58 14.69
C ASP A 41 -4.00 0.03 13.25
N ILE A 42 -5.01 0.41 12.46
CA ILE A 42 -5.16 0.01 11.06
C ILE A 42 -4.60 1.06 10.10
N TYR A 43 -4.91 2.34 10.31
CA TYR A 43 -4.53 3.43 9.39
C TYR A 43 -4.14 4.73 10.11
N GLY A 44 -3.66 4.60 11.34
CA GLY A 44 -3.08 5.68 12.11
C GLY A 44 -1.85 6.29 11.42
N PRO A 45 -1.36 7.42 11.94
CA PRO A 45 -0.31 8.18 11.29
C PRO A 45 0.98 7.37 11.08
N GLY A 46 1.39 6.53 12.04
CA GLY A 46 2.58 5.70 11.90
C GLY A 46 2.43 4.65 10.80
N VAL A 47 1.28 3.98 10.76
CA VAL A 47 0.97 2.99 9.72
C VAL A 47 0.92 3.66 8.34
N ARG A 48 0.19 4.77 8.18
CA ARG A 48 0.10 5.50 6.91
C ARG A 48 1.44 5.96 6.39
N VAL A 49 2.21 6.65 7.23
CA VAL A 49 3.54 7.15 6.86
C VAL A 49 4.47 6.00 6.48
N SER A 50 4.35 4.83 7.11
CA SER A 50 5.14 3.65 6.73
C SER A 50 4.89 3.20 5.29
N PHE A 51 3.64 3.21 4.82
CA PHE A 51 3.31 2.88 3.44
C PHE A 51 3.82 3.96 2.48
N TYR A 52 3.74 5.24 2.86
CA TYR A 52 4.21 6.35 2.02
C TYR A 52 5.72 6.31 1.84
N ILE A 53 6.46 6.10 2.93
CA ILE A 53 7.92 5.92 2.89
C ILE A 53 8.27 4.69 2.04
N SER A 54 7.59 3.56 2.24
CA SER A 54 7.87 2.34 1.48
C SER A 54 7.59 2.50 -0.01
N PHE A 55 6.54 3.24 -0.37
CA PHE A 55 6.24 3.60 -1.75
C PHE A 55 7.36 4.45 -2.38
N VAL A 56 7.77 5.52 -1.70
CA VAL A 56 8.88 6.38 -2.16
C VAL A 56 10.16 5.57 -2.28
N ALA A 57 10.48 4.75 -1.28
CA ALA A 57 11.63 3.84 -1.30
C ALA A 57 11.58 2.91 -2.52
N GLY A 58 10.43 2.30 -2.80
CA GLY A 58 10.23 1.46 -3.98
C GLY A 58 10.46 2.21 -5.30
N VAL A 59 9.92 3.43 -5.44
CA VAL A 59 10.12 4.28 -6.62
C VAL A 59 11.60 4.64 -6.81
N LEU A 60 12.29 5.04 -5.74
CA LEU A 60 13.73 5.32 -5.78
C LEU A 60 14.53 4.07 -6.14
N ALA A 61 14.24 2.92 -5.54
CA ALA A 61 14.96 1.68 -5.87
C ALA A 61 14.74 1.26 -7.33
N MET A 62 13.55 1.52 -7.90
CA MET A 62 13.28 1.27 -9.32
C MET A 62 14.05 2.20 -10.25
N GLU A 63 14.02 3.51 -9.97
CA GLU A 63 14.71 4.55 -10.77
C GLU A 63 16.23 4.34 -10.80
N TRP A 64 16.83 3.97 -9.66
CA TRP A 64 18.28 3.73 -9.56
C TRP A 64 18.70 2.27 -9.82
N HIS A 65 17.76 1.44 -10.29
CA HIS A 65 18.02 0.04 -10.63
C HIS A 65 18.69 -0.74 -9.48
N LEU A 66 18.18 -0.58 -8.26
CA LEU A 66 18.66 -1.21 -7.02
C LEU A 66 17.75 -2.40 -6.61
N PRO A 67 17.89 -3.57 -7.24
CA PRO A 67 16.94 -4.67 -7.06
C PRO A 67 16.98 -5.36 -5.72
N GLU A 68 18.17 -5.49 -5.14
CA GLU A 68 18.36 -6.16 -3.86
C GLU A 68 17.66 -5.35 -2.76
N GLU A 69 17.69 -4.03 -2.88
CA GLU A 69 16.99 -3.13 -1.97
C GLU A 69 15.48 -3.09 -2.26
N LEU A 70 15.07 -3.13 -3.53
CA LEU A 70 13.66 -3.24 -3.90
C LEU A 70 13.02 -4.53 -3.37
N GLU A 71 13.73 -5.66 -3.38
CA GLU A 71 13.24 -6.92 -2.81
C GLU A 71 13.00 -6.80 -1.30
N LYS A 72 13.90 -6.12 -0.57
CA LYS A 72 13.72 -5.86 0.88
C LYS A 72 12.49 -5.00 1.14
N VAL A 73 12.29 -3.93 0.36
CA VAL A 73 11.08 -3.09 0.43
C VAL A 73 9.82 -3.92 0.18
N ARG A 74 9.81 -4.78 -0.84
CA ARG A 74 8.65 -5.64 -1.15
C ARG A 74 8.31 -6.58 0.01
N ARG A 75 9.31 -7.21 0.61
CA ARG A 75 9.12 -8.09 1.78
C ARG A 75 8.51 -7.32 2.94
N ALA A 76 9.04 -6.14 3.25
CA ALA A 76 8.54 -5.29 4.32
C ALA A 76 7.09 -4.84 4.07
N VAL A 77 6.79 -4.35 2.87
CA VAL A 77 5.43 -3.94 2.47
C VAL A 77 4.44 -5.09 2.58
N VAL A 78 4.79 -6.30 2.12
CA VAL A 78 3.91 -7.47 2.24
C VAL A 78 3.61 -7.83 3.69
N VAL A 79 4.61 -7.79 4.58
CA VAL A 79 4.40 -8.09 6.00
C VAL A 79 3.48 -7.04 6.64
N ILE A 80 3.71 -5.76 6.36
CA ILE A 80 2.86 -4.66 6.89
C ILE A 80 1.44 -4.77 6.31
N SER A 81 1.29 -4.96 4.99
CA SER A 81 -0.01 -5.13 4.34
C SER A 81 -0.78 -6.30 4.92
N LEU A 82 -0.14 -7.46 5.12
CA LEU A 82 -0.80 -8.62 5.70
C LEU A 82 -1.25 -8.36 7.14
N ALA A 83 -0.41 -7.73 7.97
CA ALA A 83 -0.76 -7.37 9.35
C ALA A 83 -1.96 -6.41 9.40
N VAL A 84 -1.96 -5.37 8.56
CA VAL A 84 -3.07 -4.42 8.46
C VAL A 84 -4.33 -5.09 7.95
N THR A 85 -4.25 -5.96 6.93
CA THR A 85 -5.41 -6.71 6.43
C THR A 85 -5.99 -7.64 7.50
N ILE A 86 -5.15 -8.35 8.27
CA ILE A 86 -5.62 -9.21 9.36
C ILE A 86 -6.33 -8.37 10.44
N ASN A 87 -5.71 -7.28 10.90
CA ASN A 87 -6.32 -6.39 11.88
C ASN A 87 -7.65 -5.82 11.37
N THR A 88 -7.72 -5.46 10.09
CA THR A 88 -8.95 -4.97 9.46
C THR A 88 -10.06 -6.02 9.49
N ILE A 89 -9.75 -7.28 9.19
CA ILE A 89 -10.74 -8.37 9.27
C ILE A 89 -11.21 -8.58 10.71
N VAL A 90 -10.29 -8.56 11.67
CA VAL A 90 -10.61 -8.70 13.10
C VAL A 90 -11.54 -7.56 13.55
N SER A 91 -11.21 -6.30 13.25
CA SER A 91 -12.05 -5.14 13.59
C SER A 91 -13.41 -5.19 12.86
N THR A 92 -13.45 -5.67 11.63
CA THR A 92 -14.70 -5.89 10.87
C THR A 92 -15.60 -6.91 11.56
N VAL A 93 -15.05 -8.05 11.99
CA VAL A 93 -15.81 -9.10 12.69
C VAL A 93 -16.33 -8.63 14.05
N GLN A 94 -15.61 -7.73 14.71
CA GLN A 94 -16.03 -7.13 15.98
C GLN A 94 -17.07 -6.02 15.81
N GLY A 95 -17.43 -5.66 14.57
CA GLY A 95 -18.41 -4.62 14.27
C GLY A 95 -17.91 -3.22 14.63
N SER A 96 -16.59 -3.03 14.67
CA SER A 96 -15.94 -1.78 15.07
C SER A 96 -15.30 -1.04 13.91
N PHE A 97 -15.70 -1.36 12.67
CA PHE A 97 -15.03 -0.91 11.46
C PHE A 97 -16.04 -0.32 10.48
N ALA A 98 -15.83 0.93 10.05
CA ALA A 98 -16.70 1.59 9.10
C ALA A 98 -16.31 1.25 7.65
N VAL A 99 -17.30 1.21 6.75
CA VAL A 99 -17.07 0.95 5.32
C VAL A 99 -16.09 1.97 4.70
N LEU A 100 -16.08 3.20 5.21
CA LEU A 100 -15.14 4.23 4.78
C LEU A 100 -13.66 3.82 5.02
N GLU A 101 -13.39 3.20 6.16
CA GLU A 101 -12.05 2.77 6.57
C GLU A 101 -11.55 1.65 5.66
N TRP A 102 -12.44 0.82 5.12
CA TRP A 102 -12.10 -0.21 4.14
C TRP A 102 -11.40 0.37 2.91
N TYR A 103 -11.85 1.53 2.43
CA TYR A 103 -11.23 2.18 1.27
C TYR A 103 -9.85 2.71 1.58
N ILE A 104 -9.66 3.26 2.77
CA ILE A 104 -8.35 3.74 3.22
C ILE A 104 -7.38 2.56 3.24
N VAL A 105 -7.77 1.44 3.86
CA VAL A 105 -6.98 0.21 3.92
C VAL A 105 -6.70 -0.34 2.53
N PHE A 106 -7.70 -0.45 1.67
CA PHE A 106 -7.55 -0.95 0.30
C PHE A 106 -6.55 -0.11 -0.49
N LEU A 107 -6.67 1.22 -0.43
CA LEU A 107 -5.77 2.12 -1.14
C LEU A 107 -4.33 1.99 -0.66
N MET A 108 -4.11 1.88 0.64
CA MET A 108 -2.77 1.72 1.22
C MET A 108 -2.16 0.34 0.93
N THR A 109 -2.90 -0.72 1.24
CA THR A 109 -2.37 -2.10 1.22
C THR A 109 -2.28 -2.68 -0.19
N VAL A 110 -3.18 -2.26 -1.10
CA VAL A 110 -3.26 -2.78 -2.47
C VAL A 110 -2.82 -1.73 -3.48
N VAL A 111 -3.52 -0.60 -3.59
CA VAL A 111 -3.30 0.32 -4.72
C VAL A 111 -1.93 1.00 -4.66
N LEU A 112 -1.54 1.51 -3.49
CA LEU A 112 -0.26 2.19 -3.28
C LEU A 112 0.93 1.21 -3.37
N SER A 113 0.72 -0.04 -2.98
CA SER A 113 1.75 -1.09 -3.06
C SER A 113 1.93 -1.64 -4.47
N LEU A 114 0.87 -1.60 -5.31
CA LEU A 114 0.83 -2.21 -6.64
C LEU A 114 2.03 -1.86 -7.54
N PRO A 115 2.47 -0.59 -7.65
CA PRO A 115 3.65 -0.23 -8.44
C PRO A 115 4.91 -1.04 -8.14
N ILE A 116 5.14 -1.32 -6.85
CA ILE A 116 6.33 -2.02 -6.36
C ILE A 116 6.33 -3.48 -6.85
N PHE A 117 5.16 -4.08 -7.02
CA PHE A 117 4.99 -5.49 -7.40
C PHE A 117 4.77 -5.73 -8.90
N VAL A 118 4.19 -4.77 -9.62
CA VAL A 118 3.89 -4.91 -11.06
C VAL A 118 5.13 -4.69 -11.92
N PHE A 119 6.10 -3.91 -11.46
CA PHE A 119 7.29 -3.63 -12.27
C PHE A 119 8.13 -4.90 -12.49
N PRO A 120 8.32 -5.34 -13.76
CA PRO A 120 9.04 -6.56 -14.06
C PRO A 120 10.53 -6.32 -13.87
N TRP A 121 11.12 -6.85 -12.80
CA TRP A 121 12.58 -6.86 -12.66
C TRP A 121 13.07 -8.23 -12.21
N ARG A 122 13.76 -8.89 -13.16
CA ARG A 122 14.47 -10.18 -13.07
C ARG A 122 13.64 -11.42 -12.74
N HIS A 123 13.80 -12.45 -13.57
CA HIS A 123 13.10 -13.74 -13.51
C HIS A 123 13.35 -14.55 -12.22
N ASN A 124 14.30 -14.13 -11.38
CA ASN A 124 14.70 -14.81 -10.14
C ASN A 124 14.05 -14.24 -8.87
N ASP A 125 13.14 -13.26 -8.99
CA ASP A 125 12.38 -12.75 -7.85
C ASP A 125 11.68 -13.89 -7.08
N THR A 126 11.78 -13.85 -5.76
CA THR A 126 11.21 -14.84 -4.83
C THR A 126 9.70 -14.99 -5.02
N SER A 127 9.30 -16.13 -5.61
CA SER A 127 7.90 -16.50 -5.88
C SER A 127 6.98 -16.36 -4.67
N ILE A 128 7.54 -16.54 -3.46
CA ILE A 128 6.84 -16.43 -2.18
C ILE A 128 6.29 -15.02 -1.97
N VAL A 129 7.10 -13.98 -2.16
CA VAL A 129 6.69 -12.59 -1.88
C VAL A 129 5.53 -12.16 -2.78
N LYS A 130 5.61 -12.51 -4.08
CA LYS A 130 4.53 -12.29 -5.04
C LYS A 130 3.28 -13.10 -4.69
N GLY A 131 3.46 -14.35 -4.25
CA GLY A 131 2.37 -15.21 -3.81
C GLY A 131 1.64 -14.66 -2.58
N VAL A 132 2.36 -14.21 -1.56
CA VAL A 132 1.76 -13.60 -0.37
C VAL A 132 1.06 -12.29 -0.71
N TYR A 133 1.65 -11.44 -1.56
CA TYR A 133 0.97 -10.22 -2.02
C TYR A 133 -0.32 -10.54 -2.80
N ALA A 134 -0.28 -11.51 -3.71
CA ALA A 134 -1.46 -11.96 -4.44
C ALA A 134 -2.54 -12.53 -3.51
N LEU A 135 -2.14 -13.24 -2.45
CA LEU A 135 -3.03 -13.71 -1.41
C LEU A 135 -3.68 -12.54 -0.65
N THR A 136 -2.92 -11.52 -0.27
CA THR A 136 -3.46 -10.30 0.37
C THR A 136 -4.50 -9.63 -0.53
N ILE A 137 -4.19 -9.48 -1.83
CA ILE A 137 -5.14 -8.95 -2.82
C ILE A 137 -6.41 -9.81 -2.87
N ALA A 138 -6.25 -11.13 -2.97
CA ALA A 138 -7.37 -12.06 -3.05
C ALA A 138 -8.27 -12.00 -1.81
N ILE A 139 -7.69 -11.92 -0.61
CA ILE A 139 -8.42 -11.75 0.65
C ILE A 139 -9.24 -10.45 0.62
N VAL A 140 -8.63 -9.34 0.23
CA VAL A 140 -9.33 -8.05 0.16
C VAL A 140 -10.49 -8.11 -0.83
N PHE A 141 -10.30 -8.65 -2.03
CA PHE A 141 -11.41 -8.81 -2.99
C PHE A 141 -12.50 -9.78 -2.52
N ALA A 142 -12.14 -10.84 -1.79
CA ALA A 142 -13.11 -11.80 -1.26
C ALA A 142 -13.95 -11.21 -0.11
N VAL A 143 -13.35 -10.39 0.75
CA VAL A 143 -14.02 -9.75 1.90
C VAL A 143 -14.86 -8.53 1.46
N GLN A 144 -14.50 -7.89 0.34
CA GLN A 144 -15.13 -6.66 -0.11
C GLN A 144 -16.67 -6.77 -0.27
N PRO A 145 -17.25 -7.78 -0.95
CA PRO A 145 -18.71 -7.94 -1.01
C PRO A 145 -19.36 -8.05 0.37
N TRP A 146 -18.75 -8.80 1.28
CA TRP A 146 -19.27 -9.01 2.64
C TRP A 146 -19.41 -7.69 3.41
N ILE A 147 -18.38 -6.84 3.35
CA ILE A 147 -18.40 -5.52 4.02
C ILE A 147 -19.54 -4.65 3.52
N TYR A 148 -19.81 -4.64 2.22
CA TYR A 148 -20.90 -3.83 1.66
C TYR A 148 -22.30 -4.31 2.08
N PHE A 149 -22.48 -5.62 2.25
CA PHE A 149 -23.78 -6.17 2.61
C PHE A 149 -24.05 -6.12 4.11
N ILE A 150 -23.02 -6.22 4.95
CA ILE A 150 -23.18 -6.35 6.41
C ILE A 150 -23.04 -5.01 7.14
N LEU A 151 -22.26 -4.07 6.61
CA LEU A 151 -21.94 -2.81 7.29
C LEU A 151 -22.52 -1.54 6.63
N PRO A 152 -23.65 -1.57 5.87
CA PRO A 152 -24.12 -0.38 5.16
C PRO A 152 -24.46 0.79 6.09
N ASP A 153 -24.88 0.49 7.33
CA ASP A 153 -25.27 1.48 8.32
C ASP A 153 -24.09 1.97 9.19
N GLN A 154 -22.96 1.26 9.20
CA GLN A 154 -21.80 1.63 10.01
C GLN A 154 -21.00 2.74 9.35
N GLY A 155 -21.11 3.95 9.92
CA GLY A 155 -20.44 5.15 9.40
C GLY A 155 -21.26 5.92 8.35
N ALA A 156 -22.49 5.50 8.04
CA ALA A 156 -23.38 6.25 7.16
C ALA A 156 -24.22 7.27 7.95
N ARG A 157 -24.08 8.57 7.65
CA ARG A 157 -24.99 9.63 8.14
C ARG A 157 -25.72 10.24 6.94
N GLN A 158 -27.05 10.37 7.04
CA GLN A 158 -27.88 10.95 5.98
C GLN A 158 -27.39 12.38 5.65
N GLY A 159 -27.05 12.63 4.38
CA GLY A 159 -26.55 13.92 3.89
C GLY A 159 -25.03 13.99 3.66
N PHE A 160 -24.26 12.98 4.07
CA PHE A 160 -22.81 12.93 3.89
C PHE A 160 -22.38 11.87 2.86
N PHE A 161 -23.10 11.76 1.74
CA PHE A 161 -22.78 10.83 0.65
C PHE A 161 -21.60 11.33 -0.20
N SER A 162 -20.41 11.42 0.41
CA SER A 162 -19.11 11.54 -0.26
C SER A 162 -18.56 10.16 -0.71
N VAL A 163 -19.18 9.07 -0.25
CA VAL A 163 -18.74 7.68 -0.47
C VAL A 163 -18.92 7.22 -1.92
N ILE A 164 -19.99 7.64 -2.59
CA ILE A 164 -20.23 7.30 -4.01
C ILE A 164 -19.18 7.97 -4.93
N GLY A 165 -18.81 9.22 -4.64
CA GLY A 165 -17.73 9.91 -5.35
C GLY A 165 -16.37 9.23 -5.15
N CYS A 166 -16.10 8.75 -3.93
CA CYS A 166 -14.90 7.98 -3.61
C CYS A 166 -14.85 6.64 -4.36
N ILE A 167 -15.98 5.92 -4.43
CA ILE A 167 -16.13 4.67 -5.19
C ILE A 167 -15.91 4.92 -6.68
N LEU A 168 -16.50 5.96 -7.24
CA LEU A 168 -16.34 6.32 -8.65
C LEU A 168 -14.91 6.72 -8.98
N ALA A 169 -14.27 7.54 -8.14
CA ALA A 169 -12.87 7.92 -8.30
C ALA A 169 -11.94 6.70 -8.22
N LEU A 170 -12.15 5.81 -7.25
CA LEU A 170 -11.40 4.56 -7.13
C LEU A 170 -11.60 3.65 -8.35
N PHE A 171 -12.84 3.52 -8.82
CA PHE A 171 -13.18 2.74 -10.01
C PHE A 171 -12.52 3.30 -11.26
N LEU A 172 -12.45 4.63 -11.39
CA LEU A 172 -11.73 5.31 -12.46
C LEU A 172 -10.21 5.07 -12.36
N ILE A 173 -9.61 5.19 -11.17
CA ILE A 173 -8.18 4.92 -10.94
C ILE A 173 -7.85 3.47 -11.30
N LEU A 174 -8.64 2.51 -10.82
CA LEU A 174 -8.45 1.08 -11.12
C LEU A 174 -8.63 0.79 -12.61
N ARG A 175 -9.60 1.42 -13.28
CA ARG A 175 -9.79 1.31 -14.72
C ARG A 175 -8.60 1.88 -15.49
N PHE A 176 -8.06 3.02 -15.08
CA PHE A 176 -6.88 3.62 -15.69
C PHE A 176 -5.64 2.75 -15.48
N ALA A 177 -5.41 2.25 -14.27
CA ALA A 177 -4.31 1.33 -13.99
C ALA A 177 -4.43 0.05 -14.84
N TRP A 178 -5.62 -0.54 -14.91
CA TRP A 178 -5.87 -1.72 -15.74
C TRP A 178 -5.67 -1.45 -17.23
N ALA A 179 -6.19 -0.32 -17.72
CA ALA A 179 -5.98 0.12 -19.10
C ALA A 179 -4.49 0.27 -19.40
N THR A 180 -3.70 0.93 -18.55
CA THR A 180 -2.24 1.04 -18.79
C THR A 180 -1.50 -0.30 -18.81
N ILE A 181 -1.93 -1.27 -17.99
CA ILE A 181 -1.35 -2.61 -17.97
C ILE A 181 -1.71 -3.37 -19.24
N VAL A 182 -2.98 -3.37 -19.64
CA VAL A 182 -3.47 -4.07 -20.84
C VAL A 182 -2.99 -3.39 -22.12
N ASP A 183 -3.00 -2.06 -22.15
CA ASP A 183 -2.58 -1.22 -23.28
C ASP A 183 -1.07 -1.20 -23.44
N SER A 184 -0.27 -1.62 -22.46
CA SER A 184 1.15 -1.92 -22.69
C SER A 184 1.33 -3.00 -23.78
N GLY A 185 0.35 -3.89 -23.94
CA GLY A 185 0.26 -4.83 -25.06
C GLY A 185 -0.12 -4.17 -26.39
N ILE A 186 -0.92 -3.10 -26.36
CA ILE A 186 -1.28 -2.28 -27.54
C ILE A 186 -0.11 -1.39 -27.96
N LEU A 187 0.63 -0.80 -27.01
CA LEU A 187 1.85 -0.05 -27.27
C LEU A 187 2.89 -0.95 -27.94
N LYS A 188 2.99 -2.21 -27.50
CA LYS A 188 3.80 -3.23 -28.15
C LYS A 188 3.34 -3.50 -29.59
N LYS A 189 2.03 -3.58 -29.84
CA LYS A 189 1.46 -3.72 -31.20
C LYS A 189 1.61 -2.47 -32.08
N LEU A 190 1.61 -1.27 -31.50
CA LEU A 190 1.81 -0.01 -32.21
C LEU A 190 3.29 0.20 -32.57
N LEU A 191 4.20 -0.22 -31.71
CA LEU A 191 5.64 -0.28 -32.01
C LEU A 191 5.97 -1.36 -33.05
N ASP A 192 5.18 -2.44 -33.09
CA ASP A 192 5.34 -3.57 -34.02
C ASP A 192 4.64 -3.35 -35.38
N ARG A 193 4.08 -2.15 -35.62
CA ARG A 193 3.40 -1.82 -36.89
C ARG A 193 4.44 -1.60 -38.01
N LYS A 194 4.84 -2.72 -38.61
CA LYS A 194 5.41 -3.06 -39.94
C LYS A 194 6.05 -2.03 -40.89
N ASP A 195 5.85 -0.73 -40.78
CA ASP A 195 6.46 0.25 -41.72
C ASP A 195 7.87 0.71 -41.29
N HIS A 196 8.35 0.25 -40.13
CA HIS A 196 9.73 0.48 -39.65
C HIS A 196 10.76 -0.53 -40.17
N ALA A 197 10.34 -1.57 -40.88
CA ALA A 197 11.22 -2.67 -41.29
C ALA A 197 12.35 -2.22 -42.24
N ALA A 198 12.09 -1.26 -43.14
CA ALA A 198 13.07 -0.78 -44.10
C ALA A 198 14.03 0.30 -43.55
N LEU A 199 13.66 1.00 -42.47
CA LEU A 199 14.45 2.09 -41.89
C LEU A 199 15.34 1.63 -40.72
N VAL A 200 14.94 0.57 -40.02
CA VAL A 200 15.63 0.00 -38.85
C VAL A 200 16.74 -0.99 -39.25
N GLU A 201 16.68 -1.55 -40.45
CA GLU A 201 17.65 -2.54 -40.92
C GLU A 201 19.03 -1.93 -41.24
N HIS A 202 19.14 -0.61 -41.43
CA HIS A 202 20.37 0.01 -41.94
C HIS A 202 21.19 0.86 -40.97
N LEU A 203 20.72 1.20 -39.75
CA LEU A 203 21.40 2.24 -38.96
C LEU A 203 21.69 2.01 -37.46
N GLY A 204 21.17 1.01 -36.75
CA GLY A 204 21.48 0.99 -35.31
C GLY A 204 20.57 0.14 -34.44
N ARG A 205 20.45 -1.15 -34.78
CA ARG A 205 19.57 -2.11 -34.08
C ARG A 205 19.89 -2.24 -32.58
N GLU A 206 21.15 -2.05 -32.18
CA GLU A 206 21.56 -2.22 -30.79
C GLU A 206 21.35 -0.96 -29.94
N THR A 207 21.74 0.20 -30.45
CA THR A 207 21.57 1.50 -29.77
C THR A 207 20.11 1.97 -29.72
N GLN A 208 19.29 1.66 -30.73
CA GLN A 208 17.88 2.03 -30.76
C GLN A 208 17.06 1.24 -29.73
N ASN A 209 17.42 -0.01 -29.47
CA ASN A 209 16.70 -0.86 -28.50
C ASN A 209 16.89 -0.36 -27.06
N THR A 210 18.08 0.11 -26.71
CA THR A 210 18.38 0.67 -25.38
C THR A 210 17.59 1.95 -25.09
N ARG A 211 17.51 2.88 -26.06
CA ARG A 211 16.75 4.13 -25.89
C ARG A 211 15.25 3.90 -25.79
N ALA A 212 14.69 3.02 -26.63
CA ALA A 212 13.28 2.68 -26.58
C ALA A 212 12.90 2.05 -25.23
N LYS A 213 13.75 1.16 -24.71
CA LYS A 213 13.56 0.55 -23.39
C LYS A 213 13.58 1.58 -22.27
N GLN A 214 14.55 2.50 -22.27
CA GLN A 214 14.63 3.59 -21.29
C GLN A 214 13.38 4.46 -21.28
N VAL A 215 12.87 4.86 -22.45
CA VAL A 215 11.64 5.66 -22.54
C VAL A 215 10.43 4.89 -21.99
N ILE A 216 10.30 3.61 -22.34
CA ILE A 216 9.20 2.76 -21.84
C ILE A 216 9.27 2.62 -20.31
N ASP A 217 10.46 2.40 -19.76
CA ASP A 217 10.65 2.23 -18.32
C ASP A 217 10.38 3.55 -17.57
N LEU A 218 10.79 4.70 -18.12
CA LEU A 218 10.47 6.02 -17.59
C LEU A 218 8.97 6.32 -17.61
N VAL A 219 8.27 6.01 -18.72
CA VAL A 219 6.82 6.19 -18.82
C VAL A 219 6.07 5.33 -17.81
N LYS A 220 6.49 4.07 -17.63
CA LYS A 220 5.93 3.19 -16.60
C LYS A 220 6.15 3.76 -15.20
N LEU A 221 7.38 4.18 -14.89
CA LEU A 221 7.71 4.77 -13.60
C LEU A 221 6.87 6.01 -13.32
N ALA A 222 6.72 6.90 -14.30
CA ALA A 222 5.88 8.09 -14.18
C ALA A 222 4.41 7.76 -13.94
N ALA A 223 3.84 6.81 -14.69
CA ALA A 223 2.47 6.35 -14.48
C ALA A 223 2.27 5.77 -13.07
N PHE A 224 3.24 5.00 -12.58
CA PHE A 224 3.24 4.42 -11.24
C PHE A 224 3.39 5.47 -10.14
N ALA A 225 4.26 6.45 -10.34
CA ALA A 225 4.42 7.59 -9.44
C ALA A 225 3.09 8.33 -9.29
N LEU A 226 2.40 8.59 -10.41
CA LEU A 226 1.09 9.25 -10.43
C LEU A 226 0.01 8.45 -9.67
N VAL A 227 -0.06 7.13 -9.88
CA VAL A 227 -1.03 6.27 -9.15
C VAL A 227 -0.77 6.28 -7.65
N GLY A 228 0.49 6.15 -7.23
CA GLY A 228 0.82 6.13 -5.81
C GLY A 228 0.61 7.49 -5.14
N ILE A 229 1.09 8.59 -5.74
CA ILE A 229 0.86 9.95 -5.23
C ILE A 229 -0.65 10.26 -5.17
N GLY A 230 -1.40 9.90 -6.22
CA GLY A 230 -2.85 10.06 -6.24
C GLY A 230 -3.54 9.29 -5.11
N SER A 231 -3.07 8.07 -4.82
CA SER A 231 -3.60 7.26 -3.70
C SER A 231 -3.31 7.89 -2.34
N ILE A 232 -2.12 8.46 -2.14
CA ILE A 232 -1.76 9.18 -0.91
C ILE A 232 -2.68 10.39 -0.72
N VAL A 233 -2.78 11.26 -1.73
CA VAL A 233 -3.63 12.46 -1.69
C VAL A 233 -5.08 12.07 -1.40
N PHE A 234 -5.59 11.01 -2.04
CA PHE A 234 -6.94 10.53 -1.81
C PHE A 234 -7.16 10.07 -0.38
N VAL A 235 -6.25 9.28 0.20
CA VAL A 235 -6.37 8.81 1.59
C VAL A 235 -6.41 9.99 2.56
N GLU A 236 -5.51 10.97 2.39
CA GLU A 236 -5.48 12.17 3.24
C GLU A 236 -6.75 13.02 3.09
N GLU A 237 -7.25 13.17 1.87
CA GLU A 237 -8.49 13.90 1.59
C GLU A 237 -9.72 13.21 2.18
N VAL A 238 -9.79 11.87 2.10
CA VAL A 238 -10.87 11.10 2.73
C VAL A 238 -10.87 11.30 4.25
N ILE A 239 -9.70 11.23 4.90
CA ILE A 239 -9.58 11.44 6.35
C ILE A 239 -9.98 12.88 6.72
N ARG A 240 -9.53 13.86 5.95
CA ARG A 240 -9.82 15.29 6.16
C ARG A 240 -11.29 15.62 5.98
N ILE A 241 -11.91 15.18 4.87
CA ILE A 241 -13.32 15.48 4.54
C ILE A 241 -14.26 14.84 5.57
N ASN A 242 -13.95 13.63 6.02
CA ASN A 242 -14.78 12.90 6.98
C ASN A 242 -14.43 13.21 8.44
N ARG A 243 -13.50 14.15 8.69
CA ARG A 243 -13.05 14.58 10.03
C ARG A 243 -12.75 13.38 10.92
N ILE A 244 -11.98 12.43 10.40
CA ILE A 244 -11.59 11.25 11.15
C ILE A 244 -10.54 11.69 12.18
N ASP A 245 -10.89 11.60 13.45
CA ASP A 245 -9.99 11.87 14.55
C ASP A 245 -9.14 10.64 14.83
N LEU A 246 -7.82 10.84 14.80
CA LEU A 246 -6.79 9.84 15.06
C LEU A 246 -5.86 10.28 16.21
N SER A 247 -6.25 11.32 16.96
CA SER A 247 -5.45 11.90 18.04
C SER A 247 -5.26 10.94 19.21
N GLU A 248 -6.14 9.96 19.38
CA GLU A 248 -6.05 8.95 20.44
C GLU A 248 -4.87 7.98 20.26
N ALA A 249 -4.17 8.01 19.12
CA ALA A 249 -3.08 7.08 18.82
C ALA A 249 -1.75 7.81 18.64
N PRO A 250 -1.07 8.12 19.75
CA PRO A 250 0.27 8.65 19.70
C PRO A 250 1.23 7.67 18.99
N LEU A 251 2.28 8.24 18.39
CA LEU A 251 3.29 7.48 17.64
C LEU A 251 4.13 6.52 18.52
N ASP A 252 4.04 6.62 19.84
CA ASP A 252 4.73 5.75 20.80
C ASP A 252 4.04 4.39 20.97
N ARG A 253 2.80 4.23 20.47
CA ARG A 253 2.13 2.91 20.41
C ARG A 253 2.89 1.99 19.47
N SER A 254 3.08 0.73 19.88
CA SER A 254 3.82 -0.27 19.10
C SER A 254 3.22 -0.53 17.72
N SER A 255 1.89 -0.48 17.59
CA SER A 255 1.16 -0.59 16.32
C SER A 255 1.49 0.51 15.32
N GLN A 256 1.86 1.71 15.80
CA GLN A 256 2.28 2.85 14.97
C GLN A 256 3.78 2.84 14.72
N LEU A 257 4.55 2.60 15.78
CA LEU A 257 6.00 2.73 15.77
C LEU A 257 6.67 1.63 14.94
N ILE A 258 6.22 0.38 15.05
CA ILE A 258 6.86 -0.76 14.37
C ILE A 258 6.80 -0.59 12.84
N PRO A 259 5.63 -0.37 12.20
CA PRO A 259 5.58 -0.15 10.76
C PRO A 259 6.44 1.04 10.32
N LEU A 260 6.40 2.14 11.07
CA LEU A 260 7.18 3.33 10.77
C LEU A 260 8.70 3.04 10.78
N LEU A 261 9.19 2.37 11.82
CA LEU A 261 10.60 1.98 11.92
C LEU A 261 11.00 1.02 10.80
N VAL A 262 10.16 0.03 10.49
CA VAL A 262 10.40 -0.90 9.39
C VAL A 262 10.54 -0.13 8.07
N ALA A 263 9.67 0.83 7.77
CA ALA A 263 9.77 1.61 6.55
C ALA A 263 11.03 2.49 6.51
N LEU A 264 11.38 3.15 7.63
CA LEU A 264 12.61 3.95 7.73
C LEU A 264 13.87 3.10 7.53
N PHE A 265 13.96 1.92 8.15
CA PHE A 265 15.10 1.02 7.99
C PHE A 265 15.23 0.46 6.57
N ASN A 266 14.14 0.34 5.82
CA ASN A 266 14.20 -0.03 4.40
C ASN A 266 14.58 1.13 3.49
N LEU A 267 14.26 2.38 3.86
CA LEU A 267 14.66 3.56 3.09
C LEU A 267 16.18 3.82 3.16
N LEU A 268 16.80 3.59 4.33
CA LEU A 268 18.23 3.92 4.55
C LEU A 268 19.19 3.22 3.56
N PRO A 269 19.12 1.89 3.34
CA PRO A 269 19.96 1.21 2.34
C PRO A 269 19.80 1.75 0.92
N ILE A 270 18.59 2.18 0.55
CA ILE A 270 18.31 2.74 -0.79
C ILE A 270 18.99 4.09 -0.94
N LEU A 271 18.88 4.96 0.07
CA LEU A 271 19.57 6.25 0.08
C LEU A 271 21.10 6.06 0.02
N TRP A 272 21.62 5.04 0.72
CA TRP A 272 23.04 4.70 0.64
C TRP A 272 23.44 4.19 -0.75
N GLY A 273 22.65 3.30 -1.34
CA GLY A 273 22.86 2.79 -2.70
C GLY A 273 22.86 3.91 -3.74
N LEU A 274 21.97 4.88 -3.58
CA LEU A 274 21.91 6.10 -4.38
C LEU A 274 23.20 6.93 -4.28
N VAL A 275 23.67 7.18 -3.06
CA VAL A 275 24.93 7.92 -2.83
C VAL A 275 26.10 7.17 -3.46
N LYS A 276 26.19 5.86 -3.28
CA LYS A 276 27.23 5.02 -3.88
C LYS A 276 27.22 5.08 -5.41
N ALA A 277 26.05 4.99 -6.03
CA ALA A 277 25.92 5.08 -7.48
C ALA A 277 26.44 6.42 -8.03
N ARG A 278 26.17 7.52 -7.33
CA ARG A 278 26.66 8.86 -7.69
C ARG A 278 28.15 9.06 -7.49
N LEU A 279 28.76 8.37 -6.52
CA LEU A 279 30.20 8.44 -6.31
C LEU A 279 30.96 7.71 -7.42
N VAL A 280 30.50 6.52 -7.82
CA VAL A 280 31.09 5.74 -8.92
C VAL A 280 30.99 6.51 -10.25
N GLU A 281 29.86 7.17 -10.52
CA GLU A 281 29.67 8.01 -11.71
C GLU A 281 30.70 9.15 -11.82
N LYS A 282 31.22 9.66 -10.69
CA LYS A 282 32.24 10.71 -10.68
C LYS A 282 33.66 10.20 -10.89
N GLU A 283 33.94 8.96 -10.54
CA GLU A 283 35.29 8.38 -10.64
C GLU A 283 35.63 7.99 -12.08
N ASP A 284 34.65 7.59 -12.89
CA ASP A 284 34.84 7.15 -14.28
C ASP A 284 34.03 7.98 -15.30
N PRO A 285 34.35 9.28 -15.50
CA PRO A 285 33.64 10.11 -16.47
C PRO A 285 33.86 9.67 -17.93
N GLU A 286 34.94 8.94 -18.24
CA GLU A 286 35.29 8.53 -19.61
C GLU A 286 34.51 7.32 -20.13
N ILE A 287 33.76 6.60 -19.29
CA ILE A 287 32.91 5.47 -19.71
C ILE A 287 31.46 5.92 -20.00
N GLY A 288 31.16 7.20 -19.82
CA GLY A 288 29.81 7.79 -19.88
C GLY A 288 29.36 8.38 -21.23
N LEU A 289 29.85 7.88 -22.36
CA LEU A 289 29.40 8.30 -23.72
C LEU A 289 29.26 7.13 -24.69
#